data_AF-A0A428J5I8-F1
#
_entry.id   AF-A0A428J5I8-F1
#
_cell.length_a   1.000
_cell.length_b   1.000
_cell.length_c   1.000
_cell.angle_alpha   90.00
_cell.angle_beta   90.00
_cell.angle_gamma   90.00
#
_symmetry.space_group_name_H-M   'P 1'
#
loop_
_entity.id
_entity.type
_entity.pdbx_description
1 polymer ?
#
loop_
_entity_poly.entity_id
_entity_poly.type
_entity_poly.pdbx_seq_one_letter_code
_entity_poly.pdbx_strand_id
1 'polypeptide(L)' 'MNEINRDFMKLVLQAENAVIEAQAQNSPAAYQYVQQCIFAAQAAIEEASLQNSSSAELTHAKEWLRHIQETKNTLQ' A
#
# COMPACT_ATOMS: atom_id res chain seq x y z
N MET A 1 -0.69 18.56 14.70
CA MET A 1 0.33 17.52 14.39
C MET A 1 -0.20 16.21 14.94
N ASN A 2 -0.59 15.17 14.19
CA ASN A 2 -0.35 14.80 12.80
C ASN A 2 -1.49 13.87 12.34
N GLU A 3 -2.45 14.36 11.55
CA GLU A 3 -3.38 13.46 10.84
C GLU A 3 -2.67 12.81 9.63
N ILE A 4 -1.73 13.54 9.02
CA ILE A 4 -0.91 13.13 7.87
C ILE A 4 -0.07 11.87 8.17
N ASN A 5 0.36 11.63 9.42
CA ASN A 5 1.20 10.46 9.75
C ASN A 5 0.44 9.12 9.84
N ARG A 6 -0.90 9.10 9.92
CA ARG A 6 -1.66 7.83 9.98
C ARG A 6 -2.24 7.40 8.64
N ASP A 7 -2.21 8.27 7.63
CA ASP A 7 -2.94 8.00 6.40
C ASP A 7 -2.19 7.06 5.47
N PHE A 8 -0.85 7.06 5.46
CA PHE A 8 -0.10 6.07 4.68
C PHE A 8 -0.32 4.63 5.17
N MET A 9 -0.40 4.39 6.49
CA MET A 9 -0.65 3.05 7.04
C MET A 9 -2.04 2.52 6.64
N LYS A 10 -3.06 3.38 6.63
CA LYS A 10 -4.40 2.99 6.17
C LYS A 10 -4.39 2.62 4.69
N LEU A 11 -3.64 3.36 3.87
CA LEU A 11 -3.53 3.09 2.44
C LEU A 11 -2.76 1.80 2.15
N VAL A 12 -1.73 1.49 2.94
CA VAL A 12 -1.03 0.19 2.86
C VAL A 12 -1.99 -0.96 3.22
N LEU A 13 -2.76 -0.85 4.30
CA LEU A 13 -3.78 -1.84 4.66
C LEU A 13 -4.85 -1.99 3.57
N GLN A 14 -5.28 -0.89 2.96
CA GLN A 14 -6.23 -0.93 1.85
C GLN A 14 -5.66 -1.68 0.64
N ALA A 15 -4.38 -1.48 0.32
CA ALA A 15 -3.72 -2.21 -0.76
C ALA A 15 -3.62 -3.71 -0.48
N GLU A 16 -3.41 -4.11 0.78
CA GLU A 16 -3.45 -5.52 1.19
C GLU A 16 -4.85 -6.12 1.03
N ASN A 17 -5.89 -5.44 1.53
CA ASN A 17 -7.27 -5.89 1.39
C ASN A 17 -7.66 -6.05 -0.09
N ALA A 18 -7.23 -5.11 -0.95
CA ALA A 18 -7.46 -5.22 -2.38
C ALA A 18 -6.79 -6.46 -2.99
N VAL A 19 -5.57 -6.83 -2.55
CA VAL A 19 -4.87 -8.04 -3.00
C VAL A 19 -5.64 -9.30 -2.60
N ILE A 20 -6.14 -9.35 -1.36
CA ILE A 20 -6.96 -10.46 -0.86
C ILE A 20 -8.25 -10.58 -1.68
N GLU A 21 -8.92 -9.46 -1.95
CA GLU A 21 -10.14 -9.44 -2.77
C GLU A 21 -9.85 -9.87 -4.22
N ALA A 22 -8.73 -9.45 -4.79
CA ALA A 22 -8.33 -9.84 -6.14
C ALA A 22 -8.03 -11.34 -6.25
N GLN A 23 -7.39 -11.93 -5.24
CA GLN A 23 -7.21 -13.39 -5.14
C GLN A 23 -8.55 -14.14 -5.15
N ALA A 24 -9.56 -13.60 -4.45
CA ALA A 24 -10.87 -14.24 -4.35
C ALA A 24 -11.73 -14.06 -5.62
N GLN A 25 -11.72 -12.88 -6.23
CA GLN A 25 -12.55 -12.55 -7.38
C GLN A 25 -11.95 -12.98 -8.72
N ASN A 26 -10.62 -13.05 -8.81
CA ASN A 26 -9.85 -13.38 -10.01
C ASN A 26 -10.35 -12.64 -11.27
N SER A 27 -10.52 -11.32 -11.15
CA SER A 27 -11.05 -10.47 -12.23
C SER A 27 -10.08 -9.36 -12.62
N PRO A 28 -10.04 -8.95 -13.91
CA PRO A 28 -9.20 -7.83 -14.35
C PRO A 28 -9.47 -6.52 -13.60
N ALA A 29 -10.72 -6.28 -13.22
CA ALA A 29 -11.12 -5.10 -12.45
C ALA A 29 -10.51 -5.12 -11.03
N ALA A 30 -10.48 -6.28 -10.38
CA ALA A 30 -9.87 -6.42 -9.07
C ALA A 30 -8.34 -6.21 -9.14
N TYR A 31 -7.67 -6.72 -10.17
CA TYR A 31 -6.24 -6.47 -10.38
C TYR A 31 -5.92 -4.99 -10.66
N GLN A 32 -6.77 -4.31 -11.43
CA GLN A 32 -6.66 -2.86 -11.62
C GLN A 32 -6.85 -2.10 -10.31
N TYR A 33 -7.82 -2.51 -9.49
CA TYR A 33 -8.07 -1.89 -8.19
C TYR A 33 -6.89 -2.05 -7.22
N VAL A 34 -6.27 -3.24 -7.18
CA VAL A 34 -5.02 -3.47 -6.45
C VAL A 34 -3.94 -2.48 -6.86
N GLN A 35 -3.76 -2.27 -8.17
CA GLN A 35 -2.73 -1.39 -8.68
C GLN A 35 -2.97 0.08 -8.29
N GLN A 36 -4.23 0.51 -8.25
CA GLN A 36 -4.60 1.84 -7.76
C GLN A 36 -4.29 2.00 -6.27
N CYS A 37 -4.62 1.00 -5.45
CA CYS A 37 -4.39 1.06 -4.00
C CYS A 37 -2.88 1.09 -3.68
N ILE A 38 -2.08 0.28 -4.37
CA ILE A 38 -0.60 0.29 -4.23
C ILE A 38 -0.03 1.66 -4.61
N PHE A 39 -0.50 2.26 -5.71
CA PHE A 39 -0.02 3.58 -6.13
C PHE A 39 -0.35 4.67 -5.10
N ALA A 40 -1.56 4.65 -4.54
CA ALA A 40 -1.96 5.58 -3.49
C ALA A 40 -1.11 5.41 -2.22
N ALA A 41 -0.86 4.17 -1.80
CA ALA A 41 -0.01 3.87 -0.65
C ALA A 41 1.44 4.35 -0.87
N GLN A 42 1.99 4.11 -2.07
CA GLN A 42 3.34 4.55 -2.45
C GLN A 42 3.48 6.07 -2.37
N ALA A 43 2.53 6.81 -2.96
CA ALA A 43 2.54 8.27 -2.95
C ALA A 43 2.49 8.84 -1.52
N ALA A 44 1.65 8.26 -0.65
CA ALA A 44 1.54 8.69 0.74
C ALA A 44 2.82 8.38 1.56
N ILE A 45 3.47 7.24 1.31
CA ILE A 45 4.76 6.91 1.93
C ILE A 45 5.87 7.86 1.47
N GLU A 46 5.88 8.24 0.19
CA GLU A 46 6.84 9.20 -0.36
C GLU A 46 6.65 10.59 0.26
N GLU A 47 5.41 11.08 0.33
CA GLU A 47 5.08 12.34 1.00
C GLU A 47 5.50 12.32 2.47
N ALA A 48 5.17 11.24 3.20
CA ALA A 48 5.58 11.07 4.59
C ALA A 48 7.12 11.02 4.75
N SER A 49 7.83 10.40 3.80
CA SER A 49 9.30 10.35 3.79
C SER A 49 9.94 11.73 3.59
N LEU A 50 9.28 12.63 2.85
CA LEU A 50 9.74 14.00 2.63
C LEU A 50 9.49 14.89 3.87
N GLN A 51 8.41 14.64 4.62
CA GLN A 51 8.01 15.46 5.77
C GLN A 51 8.64 15.03 7.10
N ASN A 52 8.99 13.74 7.28
CA ASN A 52 9.63 13.25 8.50
C ASN A 52 10.64 12.14 8.19
N SER A 53 11.88 12.35 8.63
CA SER A 53 12.99 11.44 8.47
C SER A 53 12.80 10.19 9.35
N SER A 54 12.55 9.03 8.73
CA SER A 54 12.58 7.69 9.34
C SER A 54 11.87 7.52 10.69
N SER A 55 10.54 7.37 10.66
CA SER A 55 9.82 6.73 11.77
C SER A 55 9.82 5.20 11.61
N ALA A 56 9.71 4.46 12.72
CA ALA A 56 9.54 3.01 12.68
C ALA A 56 8.29 2.61 11.86
N GLU A 57 7.23 3.41 11.95
CA GLU A 57 5.99 3.23 11.18
C GLU A 57 6.25 3.37 9.67
N LEU A 58 7.07 4.34 9.25
CA LEU A 58 7.41 4.54 7.84
C LEU A 58 8.25 3.39 7.27
N THR A 59 9.21 2.89 8.06
CA THR A 59 10.00 1.70 7.69
C THR A 59 9.10 0.49 7.55
N HIS A 60 8.17 0.30 8.50
CA HIS A 60 7.23 -0.81 8.46
C HIS A 60 6.27 -0.70 7.26
N ALA A 61 5.75 0.49 6.96
CA ALA A 61 4.89 0.73 5.81
C ALA A 61 5.59 0.43 4.47
N LYS A 62 6.86 0.82 4.32
CA LYS A 62 7.67 0.53 3.12
C LYS A 62 7.86 -0.96 2.91
N GLU A 63 8.19 -1.68 3.99
CA GLU A 63 8.39 -3.12 3.92
C GLU A 63 7.08 -3.87 3.65
N TRP A 64 6.00 -3.45 4.30
CA TRP A 64 4.67 -4.01 4.04
C TRP A 64 4.22 -3.77 2.60
N LEU A 65 4.39 -2.55 2.08
CA LEU A 65 4.06 -2.25 0.68
C LEU A 65 4.91 -3.06 -0.30
N ARG A 66 6.20 -3.30 0.00
CA ARG A 66 7.06 -4.20 -0.78
C ARG A 66 6.46 -5.61 -0.86
N HIS A 67 6.02 -6.17 0.27
CA HIS A 67 5.39 -7.49 0.30
C HIS A 67 4.06 -7.53 -0.47
N ILE A 68 3.25 -6.49 -0.40
CA ILE A 68 2.02 -6.36 -1.19
C ILE A 68 2.35 -6.35 -2.69
N GLN A 69 3.40 -5.63 -3.10
CA GLN A 69 3.87 -5.58 -4.49
C GLN A 69 4.31 -6.96 -4.99
N GLU A 70 5.05 -7.70 -4.17
CA GLU A 70 5.49 -9.06 -4.46
C GLU A 70 4.31 -10.01 -4.60
N THR A 71 3.35 -9.93 -3.67
CA THR A 71 2.13 -10.73 -3.70
C THR A 71 1.32 -10.42 -4.95
N LYS A 72 1.14 -9.13 -5.32
CA LYS A 72 0.48 -8.75 -6.57
C LYS A 72 1.13 -9.39 -7.79
N ASN A 73 2.46 -9.46 -7.84
CA ASN A 73 3.18 -10.06 -8.98
C ASN A 73 2.94 -11.56 -9.10
N THR A 74 2.56 -12.25 -8.01
CA THR A 74 2.12 -13.66 -8.06
C THR A 74 0.69 -13.87 -8.55
N LEU A 75 -0.09 -12.79 -8.68
CA LEU A 75 -1.46 -12.83 -9.21
C LEU A 75 -1.54 -12.73 -10.74
N GLN A 76 -0.38 -12.68 -11.41
CA GLN A 76 -0.25 -12.72 -12.87
C GLN A 76 -0.40 -14.14 -13.41
#